data_AF-A0A3A6GSJ5-F1
#
_entry.id   AF-A0A3A6GSJ5-F1
#
_cell.length_a   1.000
_cell.length_b   1.000
_cell.length_c   1.000
_cell.angle_alpha   90.00
_cell.angle_beta   90.00
_cell.angle_gamma   90.00
#
_symmetry.space_group_name_H-M   'P 1'
#
loop_
_entity.id
_entity.type
_entity.pdbx_description
1 polymer ?
#
loop_
_entity_poly.entity_id
_entity_poly.type
_entity_poly.pdbx_seq_one_letter_code
_entity_poly.pdbx_strand_id
1 'polypeptide(L)'
;SNTAGSVIHIFQALDRILGAKDFNRLFPVILTDNGSEFPNPKEIEYRDTVPMRRTSLFYCDPSCPYQKGACEVNHELIRRILPKGESFDDLTQADISLMMNHINSYKRKKLNNRSPYDAFSFYYGEDLLKKLGCSPVAAENIILKPKLLKK
;
A
#
# COMPACT_ATOMS: atom_id res chain seq x y z
N SER A 1 -13.44 11.59 -5.75
CA SER A 1 -14.35 10.97 -4.76
C SER A 1 -13.90 9.55 -4.48
N ASN A 2 -13.98 9.10 -3.22
CA ASN A 2 -13.67 7.72 -2.86
C ASN A 2 -14.87 6.85 -3.27
N THR A 3 -14.76 6.14 -4.39
CA THR A 3 -15.83 5.30 -4.93
C THR A 3 -15.31 3.90 -5.21
N ALA A 4 -16.24 2.95 -5.34
CA ALA A 4 -15.93 1.60 -5.81
C ALA A 4 -15.10 1.61 -7.11
N GLY A 5 -15.47 2.49 -8.05
CA GLY A 5 -14.76 2.65 -9.32
C GLY A 5 -13.31 3.10 -9.14
N SER A 6 -13.02 4.01 -8.20
CA SER A 6 -11.62 4.41 -7.93
C SER A 6 -10.78 3.27 -7.36
N VAL A 7 -11.35 2.43 -6.50
CA VAL A 7 -10.65 1.26 -5.93
C VAL A 7 -10.33 0.25 -7.03
N ILE A 8 -11.31 -0.09 -7.86
CA ILE A 8 -11.12 -1.01 -8.99
C ILE A 8 -10.06 -0.48 -9.95
N HIS A 9 -10.07 0.82 -10.24
CA HIS A 9 -9.07 1.45 -11.10
C HIS A 9 -7.65 1.29 -10.56
N ILE A 10 -7.44 1.47 -9.25
CA ILE A 10 -6.12 1.26 -8.62
C ILE A 10 -5.68 -0.19 -8.75
N PHE A 11 -6.57 -1.16 -8.51
CA PHE A 11 -6.23 -2.58 -8.70
C PHE A 11 -5.85 -2.91 -10.15
N GLN A 12 -6.58 -2.38 -11.13
CA GLN A 12 -6.26 -2.54 -12.55
C GLN A 12 -4.94 -1.85 -12.92
N ALA A 13 -4.64 -0.68 -12.34
CA ALA A 13 -3.37 0.00 -12.55
C ALA A 13 -2.19 -0.82 -12.00
N LEU A 14 -2.30 -1.32 -10.77
CA LEU A 14 -1.29 -2.18 -10.15
C LEU A 14 -1.08 -3.47 -10.95
N ASP A 15 -2.16 -4.10 -11.42
CA ASP A 15 -2.10 -5.31 -12.24
C ASP A 15 -1.37 -5.07 -13.56
N ARG A 16 -1.60 -3.92 -14.22
CA ARG A 16 -0.88 -3.52 -15.44
C ARG A 16 0.60 -3.25 -15.20
N ILE A 17 0.93 -2.55 -14.10
CA ILE A 17 2.31 -2.21 -13.74
C ILE A 17 3.12 -3.47 -13.41
N LEU A 18 2.56 -4.37 -12.62
CA LEU A 18 3.25 -5.57 -12.17
C LEU A 18 3.25 -6.68 -13.23
N GLY A 19 2.16 -6.78 -13.99
CA GLY A 19 1.87 -7.90 -14.87
C GLY A 19 1.26 -9.08 -14.11
N ALA A 20 0.55 -9.95 -14.84
CA ALA A 20 -0.32 -10.96 -14.24
C ALA A 20 0.42 -11.91 -13.27
N LYS A 21 1.63 -12.34 -13.64
CA LYS A 21 2.44 -13.27 -12.83
C LYS A 21 2.86 -12.65 -11.50
N ASP A 22 3.40 -11.43 -11.54
CA ASP A 22 3.91 -10.76 -10.33
C ASP A 22 2.76 -10.29 -9.44
N PHE A 23 1.66 -9.80 -10.02
CA PHE A 23 0.47 -9.44 -9.25
C PHE A 23 -0.08 -10.63 -8.46
N ASN A 24 -0.29 -11.78 -9.13
CA ASN A 24 -0.77 -13.00 -8.47
C ASN A 24 0.18 -13.49 -7.36
N ARG A 25 1.50 -13.30 -7.55
CA ARG A 25 2.52 -13.68 -6.56
C ARG A 25 2.50 -12.76 -5.33
N LEU A 26 2.31 -11.46 -5.52
CA LEU A 26 2.34 -10.46 -4.46
C LEU A 26 1.01 -10.35 -3.70
N PHE A 27 -0.10 -10.53 -4.39
CA PHE A 27 -1.45 -10.38 -3.86
C PHE A 27 -2.27 -11.66 -4.09
N PRO A 28 -1.86 -12.81 -3.52
CA PRO A 28 -2.69 -14.02 -3.62
C PRO A 28 -4.00 -13.87 -2.83
N VAL A 29 -3.96 -13.08 -1.76
CA VAL A 29 -5.07 -12.82 -0.84
C VAL A 29 -5.06 -11.34 -0.48
N ILE A 30 -6.23 -10.71 -0.46
CA ILE A 30 -6.43 -9.34 -0.01
C ILE A 30 -7.53 -9.35 1.06
N LEU A 31 -7.25 -8.71 2.18
CA LEU A 31 -8.21 -8.53 3.27
C LEU A 31 -8.66 -7.07 3.33
N THR A 32 -9.95 -6.82 3.16
CA THR A 32 -10.56 -5.49 3.23
C THR A 32 -11.53 -5.39 4.41
N ASP A 33 -11.94 -4.17 4.74
CA ASP A 33 -13.08 -3.97 5.63
C ASP A 33 -14.39 -4.09 4.82
N ASN A 34 -15.52 -4.09 5.52
CA ASN A 34 -16.86 -4.07 4.91
C ASN A 34 -17.25 -2.67 4.39
N GLY A 35 -16.28 -1.85 3.98
CA GLY A 35 -16.51 -0.54 3.40
C GLY A 35 -17.30 -0.63 2.10
N SER A 36 -18.16 0.37 1.86
CA SER A 36 -18.97 0.48 0.65
C SER A 36 -18.16 0.64 -0.63
N GLU A 37 -16.85 0.90 -0.51
CA GLU A 37 -15.87 1.06 -1.57
C GLU A 37 -15.43 -0.28 -2.19
N PHE A 38 -15.80 -1.42 -1.60
CA PHE A 38 -15.52 -2.76 -2.12
C PHE A 38 -16.78 -3.54 -2.52
N PRO A 39 -17.73 -2.97 -3.30
CA PRO A 39 -19.03 -3.59 -3.52
C PRO A 39 -19.00 -4.70 -4.57
N ASN A 40 -18.00 -4.74 -5.46
CA ASN A 40 -17.89 -5.72 -6.52
C ASN A 40 -16.61 -6.58 -6.39
N PRO A 41 -16.62 -7.64 -5.57
CA PRO A 41 -15.47 -8.53 -5.39
C PRO A 41 -15.05 -9.19 -6.71
N LYS A 42 -15.98 -9.48 -7.64
CA LYS A 42 -15.64 -10.17 -8.89
C LYS A 42 -14.69 -9.36 -9.78
N GLU A 43 -14.91 -8.05 -9.89
CA GLU A 43 -14.00 -7.16 -10.65
C GLU A 43 -12.62 -7.01 -10.00
N ILE A 44 -12.53 -7.27 -8.69
CA ILE A 44 -11.26 -7.29 -7.96
C ILE A 44 -10.58 -8.65 -8.10
N GLU A 45 -11.31 -9.75 -8.02
CA GLU A 45 -10.78 -11.12 -8.02
C GLU A 45 -10.41 -11.65 -9.40
N TYR A 46 -11.03 -11.17 -10.48
CA TYR A 46 -10.84 -11.69 -11.84
C TYR A 46 -10.31 -10.63 -12.79
N ARG A 47 -9.67 -11.09 -13.88
CA ARG A 47 -9.33 -10.27 -15.05
C ARG A 47 -10.33 -10.56 -16.15
N ASP A 48 -10.68 -9.54 -16.93
CA ASP A 48 -11.56 -9.73 -18.09
C ASP A 48 -10.88 -10.54 -19.21
N THR A 49 -9.54 -10.50 -19.24
CA THR A 49 -8.73 -11.08 -20.32
C THR A 49 -8.25 -12.50 -20.06
N VAL A 50 -8.31 -12.99 -18.82
CA VAL A 50 -7.78 -14.29 -18.43
C VAL A 50 -8.83 -15.00 -17.57
N PRO A 51 -9.26 -16.23 -17.91
CA PRO A 51 -10.25 -16.98 -17.15
C PRO A 51 -9.66 -17.63 -15.89
N MET A 52 -8.82 -16.88 -15.16
CA MET A 52 -8.21 -17.30 -13.91
C MET A 52 -8.32 -16.18 -12.89
N ARG A 53 -8.59 -16.56 -11.64
CA ARG A 53 -8.59 -15.65 -10.51
C ARG A 53 -7.21 -15.00 -10.35
N ARG A 54 -7.18 -13.66 -10.20
CA ARG A 54 -5.95 -12.90 -9.93
C ARG A 54 -5.61 -12.76 -8.45
N THR A 55 -6.64 -12.69 -7.59
CA THR A 55 -6.53 -12.60 -6.12
C THR A 55 -7.80 -13.14 -5.48
N SER A 56 -7.77 -13.52 -4.21
CA SER A 56 -8.96 -13.81 -3.41
C SER A 56 -9.23 -12.67 -2.42
N LEU A 57 -10.44 -12.13 -2.46
CA LEU A 57 -10.84 -11.02 -1.59
C LEU A 57 -11.60 -11.55 -0.37
N PHE A 58 -11.15 -11.16 0.81
CA PHE A 58 -11.79 -11.47 2.08
C PHE A 58 -12.15 -10.19 2.81
N TYR A 59 -13.18 -10.27 3.64
CA TYR A 59 -13.66 -9.16 4.43
C TYR A 59 -13.45 -9.44 5.90
N CYS A 60 -13.06 -8.40 6.64
CA CYS A 60 -12.97 -8.49 8.10
C CYS A 60 -14.36 -8.67 8.70
N ASP A 61 -14.43 -9.35 9.84
CA ASP A 61 -15.65 -9.47 10.61
C ASP A 61 -16.10 -8.09 11.10
N PRO A 62 -17.42 -7.82 11.15
CA PRO A 62 -17.95 -6.60 11.73
C PRO A 62 -17.37 -6.34 13.13
N SER A 63 -16.97 -5.10 13.39
CA SER A 63 -16.41 -4.67 14.68
C SER A 63 -15.11 -5.39 15.11
N CYS A 64 -14.36 -5.98 14.17
CA CYS A 64 -13.08 -6.64 14.44
C CYS A 64 -11.87 -5.91 13.82
N PRO A 65 -11.58 -4.64 14.21
CA PRO A 65 -10.50 -3.84 13.61
C PRO A 65 -9.11 -4.47 13.80
N TYR A 66 -8.94 -5.29 14.84
CA TYR A 66 -7.70 -6.00 15.14
C TYR A 66 -7.25 -6.96 14.02
N GLN A 67 -8.15 -7.42 13.14
CA GLN A 67 -7.81 -8.22 11.96
C GLN A 67 -6.92 -7.46 10.96
N LYS A 68 -6.81 -6.13 11.10
CA LYS A 68 -5.95 -5.24 10.30
C LYS A 68 -4.92 -4.49 11.16
N GLY A 69 -4.49 -5.04 12.29
CA GLY A 69 -3.53 -4.36 13.18
C GLY A 69 -2.21 -3.91 12.50
N ALA A 70 -1.78 -4.60 11.44
CA ALA A 70 -0.62 -4.17 10.64
C ALA A 70 -0.88 -2.88 9.84
N CYS A 71 -2.11 -2.68 9.34
CA CYS A 71 -2.54 -1.46 8.65
C CYS A 71 -2.58 -0.28 9.62
N GLU A 72 -3.08 -0.49 10.85
CA GLU A 72 -3.14 0.56 11.88
C GLU A 72 -1.74 1.12 12.19
N VAL A 73 -0.74 0.25 12.37
CA VAL A 73 0.66 0.68 12.58
C VAL A 73 1.19 1.49 11.38
N ASN A 74 0.83 1.13 10.15
CA ASN A 74 1.21 1.92 8.97
C ASN A 74 0.50 3.29 8.96
N HIS A 75 -0.79 3.33 9.33
CA HIS A 75 -1.54 4.58 9.43
C HIS A 75 -0.94 5.51 10.50
N GLU A 76 -0.48 4.98 11.64
CA GLU A 76 0.23 5.77 12.64
C GLU A 76 1.49 6.44 12.07
N LEU A 77 2.29 5.72 11.27
CA LEU A 77 3.49 6.28 10.63
C LEU A 77 3.13 7.41 9.65
N ILE A 78 2.07 7.23 8.85
CA ILE A 78 1.53 8.29 7.99
C ILE A 78 1.12 9.49 8.85
N ARG A 79 0.42 9.26 9.97
CA ARG A 79 -0.06 10.32 10.88
C ARG A 79 1.04 11.05 11.65
N ARG A 80 2.26 10.49 11.75
CA ARG A 80 3.42 11.24 12.27
C ARG A 80 3.87 12.34 11.30
N ILE A 81 3.65 12.14 9.99
CA ILE A 81 4.01 13.09 8.94
C ILE A 81 2.81 14.01 8.61
N LEU A 82 1.59 13.46 8.59
CA LEU A 82 0.33 14.18 8.37
C LEU A 82 -0.57 14.07 9.61
N PRO A 83 -0.35 14.92 10.64
CA PRO A 83 -1.13 14.88 11.88
C PRO A 83 -2.64 14.99 11.65
N LYS A 84 -3.43 14.62 12.66
CA LYS A 84 -4.88 14.81 12.61
C LYS A 84 -5.19 16.30 12.45
N GLY A 85 -6.16 16.62 11.59
CA GLY A 85 -6.55 17.99 11.25
C GLY A 85 -5.95 18.52 9.95
N GLU A 86 -4.87 17.91 9.45
CA GLU A 86 -4.32 18.22 8.12
C GLU A 86 -5.14 17.53 7.03
N SER A 87 -5.46 18.27 5.96
CA SER A 87 -6.11 17.71 4.77
C SER A 87 -5.12 16.94 3.89
N PHE A 88 -5.63 15.94 3.19
CA PHE A 88 -4.90 15.22 2.15
C PHE A 88 -5.14 15.82 0.75
N ASP A 89 -6.04 16.80 0.62
CA ASP A 89 -6.54 17.27 -0.68
C ASP A 89 -5.47 17.98 -1.53
N ASP A 90 -4.51 18.66 -0.89
CA ASP A 90 -3.43 19.40 -1.57
C ASP A 90 -2.18 18.55 -1.85
N LEU A 91 -2.22 17.25 -1.52
CA LEU A 91 -1.09 16.35 -1.72
C LEU A 91 -1.06 15.82 -3.16
N THR A 92 0.10 15.95 -3.80
CA THR A 92 0.35 15.35 -5.11
C THR A 92 0.82 13.90 -4.97
N GLN A 93 0.77 13.13 -6.07
CA GLN A 93 1.36 11.79 -6.09
C GLN A 93 2.86 11.81 -5.74
N ALA A 94 3.58 12.90 -6.05
CA ALA A 94 4.98 13.06 -5.67
C ALA A 94 5.15 13.21 -4.15
N ASP A 95 4.29 13.98 -3.50
CA ASP A 95 4.27 14.13 -2.04
C ASP A 95 3.99 12.79 -1.33
N ILE A 96 3.00 12.05 -1.85
CA ILE A 96 2.67 10.71 -1.32
C ILE A 96 3.84 9.74 -1.53
N SER A 97 4.45 9.74 -2.71
CA SER A 97 5.60 8.86 -3.01
C SER A 97 6.80 9.17 -2.12
N LEU A 98 7.10 10.46 -1.92
CA LEU A 98 8.13 10.92 -1.00
C LEU A 98 7.84 10.40 0.42
N MET A 99 6.66 10.69 0.96
CA MET A 99 6.24 10.23 2.28
C MET A 99 6.40 8.71 2.44
N MET A 100 5.90 7.94 1.47
CA MET A 100 5.93 6.47 1.53
C MET A 100 7.36 5.92 1.40
N ASN A 101 8.24 6.54 0.62
CA ASN A 101 9.65 6.14 0.54
C ASN A 101 10.37 6.31 1.90
N HIS A 102 10.12 7.41 2.61
CA HIS A 102 10.65 7.61 3.97
C HIS A 102 10.09 6.56 4.96
N ILE A 103 8.78 6.29 4.91
CA ILE A 103 8.12 5.29 5.78
C ILE A 103 8.62 3.86 5.49
N ASN A 104 8.81 3.52 4.22
CA ASN A 104 9.21 2.19 3.77
C ASN A 104 10.72 1.93 3.96
N SER A 105 11.52 2.98 4.13
CA SER A 105 12.96 2.88 4.44
C SER A 105 13.23 2.85 5.95
N TYR A 106 12.22 3.15 6.77
CA TYR A 106 12.36 3.11 8.23
C TYR A 106 12.44 1.67 8.75
N LYS A 107 13.52 1.36 9.48
CA LYS A 107 13.76 0.04 10.09
C LYS A 107 12.73 -0.25 11.18
N ARG A 108 12.21 -1.47 11.19
CA ARG A 108 11.18 -1.90 12.15
C ARG A 108 11.69 -3.12 12.93
N LYS A 109 11.60 -3.06 14.26
CA LYS A 109 11.99 -4.18 15.14
C LYS A 109 11.28 -5.49 14.75
N LYS A 110 9.99 -5.41 14.41
CA LYS A 110 9.18 -6.56 13.95
C LYS A 110 9.63 -7.21 12.65
N LEU A 111 10.48 -6.53 11.88
CA LEU A 111 11.08 -7.03 10.63
C LEU A 111 12.55 -7.39 10.85
N ASN A 112 12.94 -7.84 12.04
CA ASN A 112 14.34 -8.14 12.40
C ASN A 112 15.28 -6.95 12.13
N ASN A 113 14.84 -5.75 12.50
CA ASN A 113 15.55 -4.48 12.26
C ASN A 113 15.83 -4.16 10.79
N ARG A 114 15.11 -4.77 9.85
CA ARG A 114 15.08 -4.37 8.44
C ARG A 114 13.98 -3.35 8.17
N SER A 115 14.12 -2.58 7.10
CA SER A 115 13.02 -1.74 6.61
C SER A 115 12.03 -2.58 5.77
N PRO A 116 10.77 -2.12 5.59
CA PRO A 116 9.86 -2.72 4.61
C PRO A 116 10.47 -2.84 3.21
N TYR A 117 11.22 -1.82 2.77
CA TYR A 117 11.93 -1.84 1.49
C TYR A 117 12.93 -3.00 1.42
N ASP A 118 13.80 -3.13 2.42
CA ASP A 118 14.81 -4.20 2.47
C ASP A 118 14.17 -5.58 2.54
N ALA A 119 13.12 -5.73 3.36
CA ALA A 119 12.41 -6.98 3.50
C ALA A 119 11.74 -7.39 2.19
N PHE A 120 11.06 -6.46 1.52
CA PHE A 120 10.43 -6.73 0.23
C PHE A 120 11.45 -7.07 -0.86
N SER A 121 12.51 -6.27 -0.98
CA SER A 121 13.59 -6.50 -1.95
C SER A 121 14.22 -7.88 -1.79
N PHE A 122 14.46 -8.32 -0.54
CA PHE A 122 14.98 -9.63 -0.23
C PHE A 122 14.08 -10.79 -0.72
N TYR A 123 12.76 -10.70 -0.55
CA TYR A 123 11.84 -11.78 -0.92
C TYR A 123 11.42 -11.77 -2.39
N TYR A 124 11.27 -10.59 -2.98
CA TYR A 124 10.60 -10.42 -4.27
C TYR A 124 11.47 -9.81 -5.36
N GLY A 125 12.63 -9.25 -5.00
CA GLY A 125 13.53 -8.54 -5.88
C GLY A 125 13.25 -7.04 -5.93
N GLU A 126 14.31 -6.25 -6.13
CA GLU A 126 14.23 -4.79 -6.18
C GLU A 126 13.51 -4.27 -7.43
N ASP A 127 13.54 -5.02 -8.53
CA ASP A 127 12.89 -4.61 -9.78
C ASP A 127 11.39 -4.40 -9.62
N LEU A 128 10.73 -5.16 -8.75
CA LEU A 128 9.33 -4.97 -8.43
C LEU A 128 9.06 -3.69 -7.63
N LEU A 129 9.98 -3.31 -6.74
CA LEU A 129 9.90 -2.01 -6.04
C LEU A 129 10.05 -0.87 -7.06
N LYS A 130 10.98 -0.99 -8.00
CA LYS A 130 11.18 0.00 -9.07
C LYS A 130 9.94 0.13 -9.96
N LYS A 131 9.31 -0.98 -10.36
CA LYS A 131 8.02 -0.96 -11.09
C LYS A 131 6.93 -0.21 -10.32
N LEU A 132 6.89 -0.36 -9.00
CA LEU A 132 5.94 0.33 -8.11
C LEU A 132 6.35 1.78 -7.77
N GLY A 133 7.43 2.30 -8.36
CA GLY A 133 7.93 3.65 -8.09
C GLY A 133 8.54 3.84 -6.69
N CYS A 134 8.84 2.75 -5.97
CA CYS A 134 9.40 2.78 -4.63
C CYS A 134 10.91 2.96 -4.69
N SER A 135 11.45 3.87 -3.88
CA SER A 135 12.90 4.15 -3.78
C SER A 135 13.35 4.15 -2.32
N PRO A 136 14.56 3.62 -2.01
CA PRO A 136 15.07 3.62 -0.65
C PRO A 136 15.55 5.02 -0.26
N VAL A 137 15.49 5.32 1.03
CA VAL A 137 16.01 6.54 1.64
C VAL A 137 17.09 6.15 2.64
N ALA A 138 18.28 6.77 2.52
CA ALA A 138 19.38 6.54 3.45
C ALA A 138 18.97 6.88 4.90
N ALA A 139 19.47 6.12 5.87
CA ALA A 139 18.98 6.15 7.25
C ALA A 139 19.05 7.55 7.90
N GLU A 140 20.11 8.28 7.60
CA GLU A 140 20.38 9.66 8.03
C GLU A 140 19.40 10.68 7.44
N ASN A 141 18.80 10.37 6.29
CA ASN A 141 17.87 11.23 5.58
C ASN A 141 16.40 10.91 5.88
N ILE A 142 16.12 9.89 6.71
CA ILE A 142 14.74 9.50 7.02
C ILE A 142 14.07 10.56 7.90
N ILE A 143 12.94 11.12 7.43
CA ILE A 143 12.13 12.07 8.17
C ILE A 143 10.72 11.50 8.34
N LEU A 144 10.31 11.22 9.58
CA LEU A 144 8.96 10.76 9.93
C LEU A 144 8.20 11.81 10.74
N LYS A 145 8.34 13.08 10.36
CA LYS A 145 7.75 14.24 11.06
C LYS A 145 7.13 15.19 10.02
N PRO A 146 6.25 16.11 10.44
CA PRO A 146 5.53 16.98 9.50
C PRO A 146 6.41 17.82 8.59
N LYS A 147 7.63 18.15 9.04
CA LYS A 147 8.61 18.88 8.24
C LYS A 147 8.97 18.24 6.89
N LEU A 148 8.66 16.96 6.68
CA LEU A 148 8.93 16.29 5.41
C LEU A 148 8.15 16.91 4.24
N LEU A 149 6.89 17.31 4.49
CA LEU A 149 5.98 17.81 3.45
C LEU A 149 5.72 19.32 3.59
N LYS A 150 6.42 20.00 4.50
CA LYS A 150 6.35 21.46 4.62
C LYS A 150 7.14 22.08 3.48
N LYS A 151 6.45 22.83 2.64
CA LYS A 151 7.03 23.68 1.59
C LYS A 151 7.62 24.95 2.20
#